data_AF-A0A2G9C608-F1
#
_entry.id   AF-A0A2G9C608-F1
#
_cell.length_a   1.000
_cell.length_b   1.000
_cell.length_c   1.000
_cell.angle_alpha   90.00
_cell.angle_beta   90.00
_cell.angle_gamma   90.00
#
_symmetry.space_group_name_H-M   'P 1'
#
loop_
_entity.id
_entity.type
_entity.pdbx_description
1 polymer ?
#
loop_
_entity_poly.entity_id
_entity_poly.type
_entity_poly.pdbx_seq_one_letter_code
_entity_poly.pdbx_strand_id
1 'polypeptide(L)'
;MLGATTQPLRDSWCCMVLGKGGCMDERWDADFEIEPTGDGRFHAVLVLTPPAEVGPPIRTVVPGEYDSALAAEWAAVDAFAAMSRGA
;
A
#
# COMPACT_ATOMS: atom_id res chain seq x y z
N MET A 1 -10.02 -14.56 -23.86
CA MET A 1 -10.68 -13.49 -23.10
C MET A 1 -10.09 -13.50 -21.70
N LEU A 2 -9.79 -12.32 -21.18
CA LEU A 2 -8.75 -11.99 -20.21
C LEU A 2 -8.82 -12.73 -18.85
N GLY A 3 -7.65 -13.15 -18.37
CA GLY A 3 -7.40 -13.59 -16.99
C GLY A 3 -5.96 -13.28 -16.61
N ALA A 4 -5.54 -12.03 -16.80
CA ALA A 4 -4.18 -11.58 -16.51
C ALA A 4 -4.02 -11.30 -15.00
N THR A 5 -3.45 -12.28 -14.30
CA THR A 5 -2.32 -12.12 -13.37
C THR A 5 -2.37 -10.98 -12.34
N THR A 6 -3.08 -11.16 -11.23
CA THR A 6 -2.85 -10.38 -9.98
C THR A 6 -2.01 -11.17 -8.97
N GLN A 7 -1.74 -12.46 -9.23
CA GLN A 7 -1.04 -13.36 -8.30
C GLN A 7 0.49 -13.19 -8.15
N PRO A 8 1.30 -12.88 -9.18
CA PRO A 8 2.75 -12.86 -9.00
C PRO A 8 3.25 -11.66 -8.17
N LEU A 9 2.42 -10.63 -8.02
CA LEU A 9 2.71 -9.45 -7.23
C LEU A 9 2.55 -9.74 -5.72
N ARG A 10 1.51 -10.48 -5.31
CA ARG A 10 1.26 -10.89 -3.92
C ARG A 10 2.43 -11.60 -3.24
N ASP A 11 3.13 -12.49 -3.95
CA ASP A 11 4.22 -13.27 -3.36
C ASP A 11 5.52 -12.44 -3.24
N SER A 12 5.69 -11.41 -4.06
CA SER A 12 6.80 -10.46 -3.94
C SER A 12 6.61 -9.47 -2.78
N TRP A 13 5.38 -9.36 -2.24
CA TRP A 13 5.01 -8.37 -1.22
C TRP A 13 5.38 -8.78 0.22
N CYS A 14 5.63 -10.06 0.49
CA CYS A 14 5.96 -10.56 1.84
C CYS A 14 7.34 -10.13 2.39
N CYS A 15 8.32 -9.79 1.55
CA CYS A 15 9.70 -9.66 2.00
C CYS A 15 10.09 -8.27 2.57
N MET A 16 9.29 -7.22 2.39
CA MET A 16 9.87 -5.86 2.33
C MET A 16 9.44 -4.85 3.42
N VAL A 17 8.41 -5.10 4.24
CA VAL A 17 7.85 -4.01 5.09
C VAL A 17 8.57 -3.80 6.44
N LEU A 18 9.52 -4.64 6.86
CA LEU A 18 10.24 -4.43 8.14
C LEU A 18 11.75 -4.51 8.00
N GLY A 19 12.38 -3.33 7.92
CA GLY A 19 13.78 -3.16 8.24
C GLY A 19 14.10 -3.75 9.63
N LYS A 20 15.07 -4.67 9.63
CA LYS A 20 15.73 -5.32 10.79
C LYS A 20 15.13 -6.66 11.25
N GLY A 21 15.57 -7.73 10.60
CA GLY A 21 15.86 -9.01 11.27
C GLY A 21 14.67 -9.85 11.73
N GLY A 22 13.88 -10.34 10.79
CA GLY A 22 12.89 -11.39 10.99
C GLY A 22 12.02 -11.47 9.75
N CYS A 23 11.87 -12.65 9.15
CA CYS A 23 10.93 -12.89 8.05
C CYS A 23 9.57 -12.35 8.49
N MET A 24 9.02 -11.36 7.77
CA MET A 24 7.69 -10.86 8.06
C MET A 24 6.73 -12.04 7.90
N ASP A 25 5.88 -12.24 8.90
CA ASP A 25 4.85 -13.28 8.86
C ASP A 25 4.06 -13.08 7.56
N GLU A 26 3.88 -14.14 6.76
CA GLU A 26 3.29 -14.12 5.39
C GLU A 26 1.83 -13.64 5.34
N ARG A 27 1.34 -13.15 6.48
CA ARG A 27 -0.05 -12.86 6.83
C ARG A 27 -0.34 -11.37 6.97
N TRP A 28 0.63 -10.50 6.69
CA TRP A 28 0.38 -9.07 6.54
C TRP A 28 -0.20 -8.77 5.17
N ASP A 29 -1.21 -7.89 5.15
CA ASP A 29 -1.87 -7.43 3.94
C ASP A 29 -1.65 -5.93 3.75
N ALA A 30 -1.57 -5.49 2.51
CA ALA A 30 -1.36 -4.09 2.15
C ALA A 30 -2.39 -3.66 1.10
N ASP A 31 -3.10 -2.58 1.39
CA ASP A 31 -4.16 -2.04 0.53
C ASP A 31 -4.02 -0.51 0.41
N PHE A 32 -4.71 0.08 -0.58
CA PHE A 32 -4.72 1.51 -0.83
C PHE A 32 -6.16 2.03 -0.85
N GLU A 33 -6.41 3.08 -0.09
CA GLU A 33 -7.67 3.81 -0.14
C GLU A 33 -7.45 5.18 -0.76
N ILE A 34 -8.42 5.63 -1.57
CA ILE A 34 -8.40 6.95 -2.19
C ILE A 34 -9.51 7.77 -1.55
N GLU A 35 -9.10 8.81 -0.83
CA GLU A 35 -10.02 9.66 -0.11
C GLU A 35 -10.13 11.03 -0.84
N PRO A 36 -11.34 11.56 -1.06
CA PRO A 36 -11.52 12.89 -1.61
C PRO A 36 -11.26 13.95 -0.54
N THR A 37 -10.48 14.95 -0.90
CA THR A 37 -10.33 16.19 -0.14
C THR A 37 -11.56 17.08 -0.35
N GLY A 38 -11.86 17.95 0.62
CA GLY A 38 -12.96 18.92 0.53
C GLY A 38 -12.84 19.92 -0.63
N ASP A 39 -11.66 20.01 -1.25
CA ASP A 39 -11.37 20.93 -2.35
C ASP A 39 -11.52 20.28 -3.74
N GLY A 40 -12.06 19.06 -3.82
CA GLY A 40 -12.24 18.33 -5.08
C GLY A 40 -10.98 17.64 -5.60
N ARG A 41 -9.90 17.61 -4.80
CA ARG A 41 -8.69 16.81 -5.02
C ARG A 41 -8.76 15.50 -4.25
N PHE A 42 -7.78 14.62 -4.40
CA PHE A 42 -7.73 13.30 -3.77
C PHE A 42 -6.39 13.11 -3.06
N HIS A 43 -6.36 12.37 -1.96
CA HIS A 43 -5.13 11.84 -1.38
C HIS A 43 -5.20 10.31 -1.33
N ALA A 44 -4.04 9.67 -1.38
CA ALA A 44 -3.94 8.24 -1.20
C ALA A 44 -3.60 7.91 0.25
N VAL A 45 -4.19 6.83 0.75
CA VAL A 45 -3.95 6.29 2.08
C VAL A 45 -3.46 4.86 1.91
N LEU A 46 -2.25 4.59 2.38
CA LEU A 46 -1.75 3.23 2.49
C LEU A 46 -2.29 2.60 3.78
N VAL A 47 -2.89 1.42 3.65
CA VAL A 47 -3.41 0.63 4.76
C VAL A 47 -2.60 -0.64 4.87
N LEU A 48 -1.91 -0.81 5.99
CA LEU A 48 -1.18 -2.04 6.33
C LEU A 48 -1.97 -2.78 7.39
N THR A 49 -2.53 -3.93 7.03
CA THR A 49 -3.32 -4.76 7.92
C THR A 49 -2.45 -5.89 8.44
N PRO A 50 -2.10 -5.88 9.74
CA PRO A 50 -1.37 -7.00 10.32
C PRO A 50 -2.32 -8.16 10.63
N PRO A 51 -1.78 -9.35 10.94
CA PRO A 51 -2.56 -10.45 11.51
C PRO A 51 -3.30 -10.01 12.78
N ALA A 52 -4.48 -10.57 13.04
CA ALA A 52 -5.36 -10.16 14.14
C ALA A 52 -4.69 -10.26 15.52
N GLU A 53 -3.71 -11.15 15.69
CA GLU A 53 -2.93 -11.30 16.91
C GLU A 53 -1.88 -10.20 17.14
N VAL A 54 -1.49 -9.46 16.10
CA VAL A 54 -0.47 -8.40 16.17
C VAL A 54 -1.11 -7.07 16.56
N GLY A 55 -2.26 -6.73 15.97
CA GLY A 55 -2.94 -5.48 16.29
C GLY A 55 -3.89 -4.97 15.20
N PRO A 56 -4.34 -3.71 15.32
CA PRO A 56 -5.21 -3.08 14.34
C PRO A 56 -4.44 -2.63 13.09
N PRO A 57 -5.15 -2.37 11.97
CA PRO A 57 -4.56 -1.80 10.76
C PRO A 57 -3.87 -0.45 10.99
N ILE A 58 -2.76 -0.25 10.31
CA ILE A 58 -2.00 1.00 10.28
C ILE A 58 -2.38 1.74 9.01
N ARG A 59 -2.83 2.99 9.15
CA ARG A 59 -3.21 3.86 8.03
C ARG A 59 -2.22 5.02 7.94
N THR A 60 -1.63 5.23 6.77
CA THR A 60 -0.70 6.34 6.52
C THR A 60 -1.09 7.08 5.25
N VAL A 61 -1.24 8.40 5.36
CA VAL A 61 -1.49 9.25 4.20
C VAL A 61 -0.21 9.35 3.37
N VAL A 62 -0.31 9.04 2.09
CA VAL A 62 0.76 9.25 1.11
C VAL A 62 0.86 10.75 0.85
N PRO A 63 2.03 11.39 1.06
CA PRO A 63 2.18 12.82 0.84
C PRO A 63 1.86 13.22 -0.60
N GLY A 64 0.83 14.06 -0.77
CA GLY A 64 0.40 14.59 -2.05
C GLY A 64 -1.10 14.79 -2.13
N GLU A 65 -1.53 15.73 -2.97
CA GLU A 65 -2.92 15.92 -3.35
C GLU A 65 -2.99 15.87 -4.88
N TYR A 66 -3.98 15.14 -5.41
CA TYR A 66 -4.05 14.78 -6.81
C TYR A 66 -5.40 15.20 -7.39
N ASP A 67 -5.40 15.68 -8.63
CA ASP A 67 -6.62 16.17 -9.28
C ASP A 67 -7.56 15.03 -9.75
N SER A 68 -7.14 13.77 -9.61
CA SER A 68 -7.97 12.61 -9.92
C SER A 68 -7.64 11.42 -9.01
N ALA A 69 -8.64 10.56 -8.79
CA ALA A 69 -8.47 9.34 -8.01
C ALA A 69 -7.41 8.40 -8.62
N LEU A 70 -7.36 8.30 -9.96
CA LEU A 70 -6.37 7.50 -10.66
C LEU A 70 -4.94 8.00 -10.39
N ALA A 71 -4.73 9.32 -10.43
CA ALA A 71 -3.41 9.89 -10.13
C ALA A 71 -2.98 9.63 -8.67
N ALA A 72 -3.92 9.68 -7.73
CA ALA A 72 -3.66 9.30 -6.33
C ALA A 72 -3.29 7.81 -6.20
N GLU A 73 -3.97 6.92 -6.91
CA GLU A 73 -3.68 5.48 -6.92
C GLU A 73 -2.27 5.19 -7.43
N TRP A 74 -1.87 5.77 -8.56
CA TRP A 74 -0.51 5.61 -9.08
C TRP A 74 0.55 6.09 -8.10
N ALA A 75 0.30 7.23 -7.43
CA ALA A 75 1.22 7.73 -6.42
C ALA A 75 1.30 6.83 -5.18
N ALA A 76 0.19 6.17 -4.80
CA ALA A 76 0.16 5.19 -3.73
C ALA A 76 1.04 3.98 -4.05
N VAL A 77 0.92 3.47 -5.29
CA VAL A 77 1.75 2.38 -5.82
C VAL A 77 3.23 2.77 -5.83
N ASP A 78 3.55 3.97 -6.30
CA ASP A 78 4.93 4.48 -6.33
C ASP A 78 5.52 4.66 -4.93
N ALA A 79 4.75 5.23 -4.00
CA ALA A 79 5.17 5.41 -2.60
C ALA A 79 5.43 4.05 -1.93
N PHE A 80 4.56 3.07 -2.16
CA PHE A 80 4.76 1.71 -1.69
C PHE A 80 5.98 1.05 -2.31
N ALA A 81 6.16 1.18 -3.63
CA ALA A 81 7.34 0.68 -4.32
C ALA A 81 8.64 1.35 -3.85
N ALA A 82 8.59 2.60 -3.41
CA ALA A 82 9.71 3.30 -2.79
C ALA A 82 10.03 2.75 -1.39
N MET A 83 9.01 2.50 -0.55
CA MET A 83 9.17 1.86 0.75
C MET A 83 9.72 0.43 0.62
N SER A 84 9.31 -0.27 -0.43
CA SER A 84 9.71 -1.66 -0.70
C SER A 84 11.17 -1.77 -1.12
N ARG A 85 11.67 -0.79 -1.87
CA ARG A 85 13.04 -0.83 -2.43
C ARG A 85 14.15 -0.63 -1.41
N GLY A 86 13.82 -0.36 -0.14
CA GLY A 86 14.79 -0.16 0.92
C GLY A 86 15.51 1.19 0.78
N ALA A 87 15.57 1.94 1.88
CA ALA A 87 16.58 2.98 2.06
C ALA A 87 17.94 2.34 2.37
#